data_AF-A0A7Y5KG33-F1
#
_entry.id   AF-A0A7Y5KG33-F1
#
_cell.length_a   1.000
_cell.length_b   1.000
_cell.length_c   1.000
_cell.angle_alpha   90.00
_cell.angle_beta   90.00
_cell.angle_gamma   90.00
#
_symmetry.space_group_name_H-M   'P 1'
#
loop_
_entity.id
_entity.type
_entity.pdbx_description
1 polymer ?
#
loop_
_entity_poly.entity_id
_entity_poly.type
_entity_poly.pdbx_seq_one_letter_code
_entity_poly.pdbx_strand_id
1 'polypeptide(L)'
;MHKITALSRVLFGLLLLCAASWGQTSATKPHIAVLNLEGREGVAETQAATLSDRLRGHLVNTRAFVVLDRANMEAVLSEHGFQQTGCSSTQCAVQIGKILNVQK
;
A
#
# COMPACT_ATOMS: atom_id res chain seq x y z
N MET A 1 56.63 20.98 5.40
CA MET A 1 56.09 19.63 5.68
C MET A 1 54.80 19.62 6.52
N HIS A 2 54.60 20.55 7.46
CA HIS A 2 53.36 20.61 8.29
C HIS A 2 52.05 20.92 7.55
N LYS A 3 52.10 21.64 6.42
CA LYS A 3 50.88 22.04 5.67
C LYS A 3 50.26 20.89 4.85
N ILE A 4 51.04 19.87 4.50
CA ILE A 4 50.61 18.75 3.64
C ILE A 4 49.79 17.72 4.45
N THR A 5 50.16 17.48 5.72
CA THR A 5 49.42 16.60 6.64
C THR A 5 48.08 17.19 7.07
N ALA A 6 47.95 18.52 7.13
CA ALA A 6 46.68 19.20 7.41
C ALA A 6 45.69 19.04 6.25
N LEU A 7 46.16 19.17 5.00
CA LEU A 7 45.32 19.00 3.80
C LEU A 7 44.77 17.57 3.69
N SER A 8 45.60 16.56 4.00
CA SER A 8 45.22 15.14 3.97
C SER A 8 44.17 14.78 5.04
N ARG A 9 44.28 15.35 6.25
CA ARG A 9 43.30 15.14 7.33
C ARG A 9 41.94 15.77 7.03
N VAL A 10 41.93 16.95 6.40
CA VAL A 10 40.69 17.61 5.95
C VAL A 10 40.03 16.82 4.83
N LEU A 11 40.82 16.32 3.87
CA LEU A 11 40.31 15.49 2.77
C LEU A 11 39.70 14.18 3.27
N PHE A 12 40.35 13.53 4.25
CA PHE A 12 39.87 12.27 4.84
C PHE A 12 38.61 12.48 5.69
N GLY A 13 38.52 13.61 6.43
CA GLY A 13 37.31 13.99 7.17
C GLY A 13 36.14 14.31 6.26
N LEU A 14 36.37 15.01 5.14
CA LEU A 14 35.34 15.34 4.15
C LEU A 14 34.82 14.09 3.41
N LEU A 15 35.69 13.12 3.13
CA LEU A 15 35.33 11.85 2.51
C LEU A 15 34.40 10.99 3.40
N LEU A 16 34.64 10.98 4.70
CA LEU A 16 33.83 10.27 5.70
C LEU A 16 32.41 10.84 5.84
N LEU A 17 32.23 12.16 5.66
CA LEU A 17 30.91 12.80 5.68
C LEU A 17 30.04 12.46 4.45
N CYS A 18 30.63 12.18 3.28
CA CYS A 18 29.88 11.80 2.09
C CYS A 18 29.39 10.34 2.09
N ALA A 19 30.10 9.43 2.80
CA ALA A 19 29.73 8.02 2.87
C ALA A 19 28.47 7.76 3.72
N ALA A 20 28.08 8.69 4.60
CA ALA A 20 26.87 8.58 5.42
C ALA A 20 25.56 8.88 4.64
N SER A 21 25.66 9.40 3.42
CA SER A 21 24.51 9.86 2.63
C SER A 21 23.93 8.81 1.69
N TRP A 22 24.39 7.55 1.75
CA TRP A 22 23.74 6.46 1.02
C TRP A 22 22.46 6.06 1.74
N GLY A 23 21.44 6.92 1.60
CA GLY A 23 20.09 6.65 2.03
C GLY A 23 19.55 5.42 1.30
N GLN A 24 19.09 4.44 2.07
CA GLN A 24 18.44 3.24 1.56
C GLN A 24 17.03 3.61 1.07
N THR A 25 16.84 3.72 -0.24
CA THR A 25 15.51 3.90 -0.83
C THR A 25 14.73 2.59 -0.71
N SER A 26 14.03 2.39 0.41
CA SER A 26 13.07 1.29 0.54
C SER A 26 11.84 1.63 -0.31
N ALA A 27 11.64 0.89 -1.40
CA ALA A 27 10.41 0.95 -2.18
C ALA A 27 9.27 0.33 -1.35
N THR A 28 8.57 1.15 -0.56
CA THR A 28 7.36 0.73 0.17
C THR A 28 6.27 0.33 -0.82
N LYS A 29 5.71 -0.86 -0.62
CA LYS A 29 4.58 -1.34 -1.43
C LYS A 29 3.29 -0.65 -0.99
N PRO A 30 2.48 -0.15 -1.92
CA PRO A 30 1.13 0.34 -1.64
C PRO A 30 0.29 -0.69 -0.87
N HIS A 31 -0.44 -0.26 0.15
CA HIS A 31 -1.53 -1.05 0.73
C HIS A 31 -2.83 -0.76 -0.02
N ILE A 32 -3.53 -1.80 -0.48
CA ILE A 32 -4.79 -1.68 -1.23
C ILE A 32 -5.87 -2.58 -0.63
N ALA A 33 -7.13 -2.14 -0.75
CA ALA A 33 -8.31 -2.92 -0.44
C ALA A 33 -9.16 -3.04 -1.71
N VAL A 34 -9.75 -4.22 -1.91
CA VAL A 34 -10.62 -4.50 -3.06
C VAL A 34 -12.01 -4.78 -2.52
N LEU A 35 -13.00 -4.00 -2.93
CA LEU A 35 -14.41 -4.25 -2.64
C LEU A 35 -14.96 -5.33 -3.57
N ASN A 36 -16.09 -5.95 -3.20
CA ASN A 36 -16.75 -6.87 -4.11
C ASN A 36 -17.29 -6.11 -5.33
N LEU A 37 -17.12 -6.73 -6.49
CA LEU A 37 -17.78 -6.33 -7.73
C LEU A 37 -19.29 -6.51 -7.57
N GLU A 38 -20.04 -5.57 -8.11
CA GLU A 38 -21.50 -5.66 -8.19
C GLU A 38 -21.90 -6.46 -9.43
N GLY A 39 -22.87 -7.36 -9.28
CA GLY A 39 -23.48 -8.06 -10.40
C GLY A 39 -24.22 -7.06 -11.29
N ARG A 40 -23.82 -6.95 -12.57
CA ARG A 40 -24.61 -6.26 -13.59
C ARG A 40 -25.52 -7.27 -14.29
N GLU A 41 -26.42 -6.79 -15.15
CA GLU A 41 -27.39 -7.63 -15.86
C GLU A 41 -26.78 -8.95 -16.38
N GLY A 42 -27.35 -10.07 -15.94
CA GLY A 42 -26.89 -11.42 -16.31
C GLY A 42 -25.76 -12.01 -15.44
N VAL A 43 -25.24 -11.27 -14.46
CA VAL A 43 -24.22 -11.75 -13.51
C VAL A 43 -24.82 -11.85 -12.12
N ALA A 44 -24.83 -13.06 -11.56
CA ALA A 44 -25.28 -13.24 -10.18
C ALA A 44 -24.27 -12.64 -9.19
N GLU A 45 -24.73 -12.13 -8.06
CA GLU A 45 -23.87 -11.60 -6.98
C GLU A 45 -22.80 -12.60 -6.53
N THR A 46 -23.12 -13.89 -6.52
CA THR A 46 -22.18 -14.98 -6.20
C THR A 46 -21.07 -15.11 -7.24
N GLN A 47 -21.37 -14.87 -8.53
CA GLN A 47 -20.39 -14.84 -9.60
C GLN A 47 -19.50 -13.59 -9.48
N ALA A 48 -20.09 -12.43 -9.19
CA ALA A 48 -19.35 -11.19 -8.99
C ALA A 48 -18.38 -11.29 -7.79
N ALA A 49 -18.82 -11.91 -6.69
CA ALA A 49 -17.97 -12.24 -5.54
C ALA A 49 -16.80 -13.16 -5.95
N THR A 50 -17.07 -14.23 -6.71
CA THR A 50 -16.04 -15.15 -7.20
C THR A 50 -15.01 -14.43 -8.09
N LEU A 51 -15.46 -13.52 -8.97
CA LEU A 51 -14.58 -12.70 -9.80
C LEU A 51 -13.73 -11.74 -8.96
N SER A 52 -14.30 -11.18 -7.91
CA SER A 52 -13.60 -10.30 -6.97
C SER A 52 -12.48 -11.04 -6.25
N ASP A 53 -12.72 -12.28 -5.82
CA ASP A 53 -11.71 -13.11 -5.15
C ASP A 53 -10.58 -13.51 -6.11
N ARG A 54 -10.91 -13.80 -7.38
CA ARG A 54 -9.89 -14.01 -8.42
C ARG A 54 -9.06 -12.75 -8.66
N LEU A 55 -9.69 -11.58 -8.74
CA LEU A 55 -8.99 -10.30 -8.89
C LEU A 55 -8.04 -10.04 -7.72
N ARG A 56 -8.50 -10.25 -6.47
CA ARG A 56 -7.65 -10.15 -5.27
C ARG A 56 -6.44 -11.08 -5.36
N GLY A 57 -6.66 -12.34 -5.74
CA GLY A 57 -5.58 -13.31 -5.94
C GLY A 57 -4.57 -12.87 -7.01
N HIS A 58 -5.05 -12.34 -8.14
CA HIS A 58 -4.17 -11.78 -9.18
C HIS A 58 -3.35 -10.60 -8.68
N LEU A 59 -3.94 -9.68 -7.90
CA LEU A 59 -3.24 -8.54 -7.33
C LEU A 59 -2.15 -8.96 -6.34
N VAL A 60 -2.41 -9.96 -5.50
CA VAL A 60 -1.40 -10.57 -4.62
C VAL A 60 -0.25 -11.16 -5.45
N ASN A 61 -0.56 -11.86 -6.54
CA ASN A 61 0.44 -12.48 -7.41
C ASN A 61 1.35 -11.47 -8.12
N THR A 62 0.90 -10.23 -8.35
CA THR A 62 1.76 -9.18 -8.91
C THR A 62 2.94 -8.81 -8.01
N ARG A 63 2.84 -9.08 -6.70
CA ARG A 63 3.80 -8.68 -5.65
C ARG A 63 4.07 -7.17 -5.56
N ALA A 64 3.32 -6.36 -6.31
CA ALA A 64 3.44 -4.90 -6.34
C ALA A 64 2.68 -4.24 -5.18
N PHE A 65 1.67 -4.92 -4.62
CA PHE A 65 0.78 -4.37 -3.60
C PHE A 65 0.75 -5.26 -2.35
N VAL A 66 0.45 -4.65 -1.21
CA VAL A 66 -0.02 -5.33 0.00
C VAL A 66 -1.55 -5.30 -0.03
N VAL A 67 -2.17 -6.42 -0.41
CA VAL A 67 -3.63 -6.53 -0.51
C VAL A 67 -4.19 -6.89 0.87
N LEU A 68 -5.15 -6.12 1.38
CA LEU A 68 -5.85 -6.47 2.60
C LEU A 68 -6.78 -7.67 2.37
N ASP A 69 -6.77 -8.61 3.32
CA ASP A 69 -7.68 -9.75 3.32
C ASP A 69 -9.13 -9.31 3.56
N ARG A 70 -10.05 -9.99 2.89
CA ARG A 70 -11.50 -9.73 3.00
C ARG A 70 -12.00 -9.79 4.44
N ALA A 71 -11.61 -10.84 5.18
CA ALA A 71 -12.04 -11.02 6.57
C ALA A 71 -11.53 -9.88 7.48
N ASN A 72 -10.30 -9.41 7.24
CA ASN A 72 -9.73 -8.30 7.99
C ASN A 72 -10.44 -6.99 7.65
N MET A 73 -10.73 -6.74 6.38
CA MET A 73 -11.53 -5.57 5.96
C MET A 73 -12.92 -5.56 6.62
N GLU A 74 -13.58 -6.72 6.65
CA GLU A 74 -14.92 -6.85 7.24
C GLU A 74 -14.91 -6.63 8.75
N ALA A 75 -13.90 -7.16 9.46
CA ALA A 75 -13.72 -6.92 10.88
C ALA A 75 -13.54 -5.42 11.19
N VAL A 76 -12.60 -4.75 10.53
CA VAL A 76 -12.34 -3.31 10.74
C VAL A 76 -13.57 -2.47 10.39
N LEU A 77 -14.26 -2.78 9.29
CA LEU A 77 -15.47 -2.04 8.91
C LEU A 77 -16.62 -2.28 9.89
N SER A 78 -16.76 -3.49 10.43
CA SER A 78 -17.75 -3.82 11.45
C SER A 78 -17.48 -3.07 12.76
N GLU A 79 -16.22 -2.94 13.18
CA GLU A 79 -15.82 -2.14 14.36
C GLU A 79 -16.23 -0.66 14.22
N HIS A 80 -16.18 -0.13 13.00
CA HIS A 80 -16.59 1.24 12.69
C HIS A 80 -18.08 1.37 12.30
N GLY A 81 -18.88 0.31 12.45
CA GLY A 81 -20.32 0.32 12.16
C GLY A 81 -20.64 0.51 10.66
N PHE A 82 -19.69 0.23 9.78
CA PHE A 82 -19.83 0.43 8.35
C PHE A 82 -20.42 -0.80 7.67
N GLN A 83 -21.57 -0.65 7.01
CA GLN A 83 -22.17 -1.73 6.22
C GLN A 83 -21.59 -1.71 4.80
N GLN A 84 -21.02 -2.84 4.37
CA GLN A 84 -20.41 -2.97 3.04
C GLN A 84 -21.42 -2.91 1.88
N THR A 85 -22.72 -2.95 2.16
CA THR A 85 -23.77 -2.96 1.14
C THR A 85 -23.94 -1.59 0.50
N GLY A 86 -23.76 -1.50 -0.83
CA GLY A 86 -24.09 -0.30 -1.61
C GLY A 86 -22.99 0.76 -1.72
N CYS A 87 -21.74 0.40 -1.40
CA CYS A 87 -20.61 1.32 -1.52
C CYS A 87 -20.02 1.36 -2.94
N SER A 88 -20.81 1.84 -3.90
CA SER A 88 -20.42 1.91 -5.32
C SER A 88 -19.98 3.30 -5.79
N SER A 89 -20.14 4.32 -4.95
CA SER A 89 -19.72 5.68 -5.25
C SER A 89 -18.25 5.93 -4.88
N THR A 90 -17.59 6.81 -5.63
CA THR A 90 -16.20 7.23 -5.36
C THR A 90 -16.05 7.81 -3.96
N GLN A 91 -17.03 8.58 -3.48
CA GLN A 91 -17.02 9.14 -2.13
C GLN A 91 -17.00 8.04 -1.06
N CYS A 92 -17.78 6.98 -1.27
CA CYS A 92 -17.86 5.87 -0.35
C CYS A 92 -16.54 5.07 -0.32
N ALA A 93 -15.92 4.84 -1.49
CA ALA A 93 -14.61 4.20 -1.59
C ALA A 93 -13.51 5.01 -0.87
N VAL A 94 -13.54 6.35 -0.94
CA VAL A 94 -12.60 7.22 -0.21
C VAL A 94 -12.78 7.10 1.30
N GLN A 95 -14.02 7.04 1.79
CA GLN A 95 -14.28 6.89 3.23
C GLN A 95 -13.81 5.53 3.75
N ILE A 96 -14.13 4.44 3.04
CA ILE A 96 -13.64 3.10 3.37
C ILE A 96 -12.11 3.08 3.35
N GLY A 97 -11.48 3.69 2.34
CA GLY A 97 -10.04 3.73 2.20
C GLY A 97 -9.35 4.36 3.42
N LYS A 98 -9.94 5.44 3.95
CA LYS A 98 -9.48 6.10 5.18
C LYS A 98 -9.60 5.20 6.41
N ILE A 99 -10.73 4.50 6.55
CA ILE A 99 -10.97 3.58 7.69
C ILE A 99 -9.96 2.42 7.64
N LEU A 100 -9.76 1.84 6.45
CA LEU A 100 -8.87 0.71 6.24
C LEU A 100 -7.38 1.09 6.18
N ASN A 101 -7.06 2.39 6.24
CA ASN A 101 -5.71 2.92 6.09
C ASN A 101 -4.98 2.35 4.85
N VAL A 102 -5.71 2.24 3.73
CA VAL A 102 -5.15 1.88 2.41
C VAL A 102 -4.86 3.15 1.62
N GLN A 103 -3.82 3.11 0.77
CA GLN A 103 -2.97 4.22 0.34
C GLN A 103 -3.45 5.67 0.63
N LYS A 104 -2.62 6.36 1.44
CA LYS A 104 -2.54 7.83 1.54
C LYS A 104 -2.10 8.47 0.23
#